data_AF-A0A1B1K7T6-F1
#
_entry.id   AF-A0A1B1K7T6-F1
#
_cell.length_a   1.000
_cell.length_b   1.000
_cell.length_c   1.000
_cell.angle_alpha   90.00
_cell.angle_beta   90.00
_cell.angle_gamma   90.00
#
_symmetry.space_group_name_H-M   'P 1'
#
loop_
_entity.id
_entity.type
_entity.pdbx_description
1 polymer ?
#
loop_
_entity_poly.entity_id
_entity_poly.type
_entity_poly.pdbx_seq_one_letter_code
_entity_poly.pdbx_strand_id
1 'polypeptide(L)'
;MARLVRTVLVLLIVAGLGFAVFQVLRHDPEHPEPHPLADAVFVISGRPTTCADLLTHPCDYTLQTQYNQWGARLEQFLTTSPLGPYADRIGFAASAKLSLQACALSRTVGKTFLEFVAVAHVDNPDATSPELFPFWNRTRQSLCPSV
;
A
#
# COMPACT_ATOMS: atom_id res chain seq x y z
N MET A 1 16.79 64.97 20.71
CA MET A 1 16.22 63.69 21.19
C MET A 1 14.98 63.25 20.40
N ALA A 2 13.94 64.08 20.21
CA ALA A 2 12.69 63.68 19.54
C ALA A 2 12.84 63.11 18.10
N ARG A 3 13.80 63.61 17.31
CA ARG A 3 14.06 63.08 15.96
C ARG A 3 14.66 61.68 15.96
N LEU A 4 15.57 61.38 16.90
CA LEU A 4 16.21 60.07 17.02
C LEU A 4 15.21 59.00 17.49
N VAL A 5 14.34 59.35 18.44
CA VAL A 5 13.27 58.46 18.92
C VAL A 5 12.31 58.09 17.79
N ARG A 6 11.94 59.07 16.94
CA ARG A 6 11.05 58.83 15.79
C ARG A 6 11.68 57.91 14.74
N THR A 7 12.97 58.08 14.44
CA THR A 7 13.67 57.22 13.48
C THR A 7 13.79 55.79 13.97
N VAL A 8 14.10 55.59 15.26
CA VAL A 8 14.16 54.26 15.88
C VAL A 8 12.79 53.57 15.85
N LEU A 9 11.71 54.32 16.14
CA LEU A 9 10.35 53.78 16.12
C LEU A 9 9.95 53.32 14.71
N VAL A 10 10.27 54.10 13.68
CA VAL A 10 9.96 53.74 12.28
C VAL A 10 10.74 52.49 11.84
N LEU A 11 12.02 52.38 12.21
CA LEU A 11 12.83 51.20 11.91
C LEU A 11 12.27 49.94 12.55
N LEU A 12 11.81 50.01 13.81
CA LEU A 12 11.18 48.88 14.49
C LEU A 12 9.88 48.44 13.81
N ILE A 13 9.06 49.40 13.36
CA ILE A 13 7.81 49.11 12.65
C ILE A 13 8.10 48.42 11.32
N VAL A 14 9.05 48.93 10.54
CA VAL A 14 9.42 48.36 9.24
C VAL A 14 10.03 46.97 9.42
N ALA A 15 10.89 46.77 10.42
CA ALA A 15 11.46 45.46 10.73
C ALA A 15 10.39 44.46 11.18
N GLY A 16 9.44 44.88 12.01
CA GLY A 16 8.32 44.04 12.44
C GLY A 16 7.40 43.64 11.29
N LEU A 17 7.07 44.59 10.41
CA LEU A 17 6.30 44.31 9.18
C LEU A 17 7.02 43.36 8.24
N GLY A 18 8.32 43.58 8.03
CA GLY A 18 9.15 42.69 7.22
C GLY A 18 9.19 41.26 7.79
N PHE A 19 9.34 41.13 9.11
CA PHE A 19 9.34 39.83 9.79
C PHE A 19 7.97 39.13 9.68
N ALA A 20 6.86 39.85 9.85
CA ALA A 20 5.53 39.30 9.71
C ALA A 20 5.24 38.81 8.27
N VAL A 21 5.59 39.62 7.26
CA VAL A 21 5.46 39.24 5.85
C VAL A 21 6.35 38.04 5.53
N PHE A 22 7.58 38.01 6.05
CA PHE A 22 8.48 36.88 5.88
C PHE A 22 7.94 35.60 6.50
N GLN A 23 7.29 35.67 7.67
CA GLN A 23 6.65 34.52 8.31
C GLN A 23 5.42 34.02 7.53
N VAL A 24 4.65 34.92 6.94
CA VAL A 24 3.51 34.56 6.07
C VAL A 24 4.00 33.94 4.76
N LEU A 25 5.07 34.46 4.17
CA LEU A 25 5.69 33.87 2.97
C LEU A 25 6.42 32.55 3.25
N ARG A 26 6.88 32.33 4.49
CA ARG A 26 7.45 31.07 4.98
C ARG A 26 6.43 30.10 5.55
N HIS A 27 5.14 30.45 5.59
CA HIS A 27 4.11 29.45 5.76
C HIS A 27 4.14 28.58 4.51
N ASP A 28 4.97 27.53 4.55
CA ASP A 28 4.85 26.41 3.64
C ASP A 28 3.37 26.02 3.65
N PRO A 29 2.72 25.87 2.48
CA PRO A 29 1.39 25.27 2.46
C PRO A 29 1.51 23.97 3.24
N GLU A 30 0.65 23.78 4.24
CA GLU A 30 0.50 22.52 4.96
C GLU A 30 0.72 21.41 3.95
N HIS A 31 1.81 20.65 4.12
CA HIS A 31 2.07 19.51 3.26
C HIS A 31 0.78 18.71 3.30
N PRO A 32 0.04 18.57 2.18
CA PRO A 32 -1.21 17.83 2.22
C PRO A 32 -0.84 16.48 2.79
N GLU A 33 -1.37 16.15 3.97
CA GLU A 33 -1.10 14.86 4.57
C GLU A 33 -1.37 13.83 3.48
N PRO A 34 -0.40 12.94 3.17
CA PRO A 34 -0.65 11.86 2.25
C PRO A 34 -1.94 11.21 2.70
N HIS A 35 -2.98 11.23 1.86
CA HIS A 35 -4.27 10.69 2.28
C HIS A 35 -4.01 9.27 2.77
N PRO A 36 -4.28 8.96 4.05
CA PRO A 36 -3.92 7.66 4.59
C PRO A 36 -4.62 6.61 3.76
N LEU A 37 -3.85 5.63 3.28
CA LEU A 37 -4.38 4.54 2.48
C LEU A 37 -5.47 3.86 3.32
N ALA A 38 -6.66 3.66 2.74
CA ALA A 38 -7.78 3.10 3.48
C ALA A 38 -7.38 1.76 4.13
N ASP A 39 -7.77 1.53 5.38
CA ASP A 39 -7.61 0.21 5.99
C ASP A 39 -8.93 -0.56 5.86
N ALA A 40 -9.13 -1.19 4.70
CA ALA A 40 -10.37 -1.88 4.41
C ALA A 40 -10.53 -3.10 5.33
N VAL A 41 -11.77 -3.35 5.76
CA VAL A 41 -12.13 -4.52 6.56
C VAL A 41 -13.07 -5.40 5.72
N PHE A 42 -12.72 -6.67 5.57
CA PHE A 42 -13.57 -7.65 4.89
C PHE A 42 -13.86 -8.83 5.82
N VAL A 43 -14.99 -9.51 5.59
CA VAL A 43 -15.32 -10.73 6.32
C VAL A 43 -14.57 -11.89 5.66
N ILE A 44 -13.66 -12.50 6.42
CA ILE A 44 -12.93 -13.72 6.03
C ILE A 44 -13.22 -14.76 7.09
N SER A 45 -13.75 -15.91 6.69
CA SER A 45 -14.11 -17.03 7.57
C SER A 45 -15.03 -16.59 8.72
N GLY A 46 -15.97 -15.68 8.41
CA GLY A 46 -16.93 -15.14 9.37
C GLY A 46 -16.38 -14.07 10.31
N ARG A 47 -15.13 -13.63 10.16
CA ARG A 47 -14.50 -12.61 11.01
C ARG A 47 -14.17 -11.34 10.23
N PRO A 48 -14.48 -10.15 10.77
CA PRO A 48 -13.93 -8.90 10.23
C PRO A 48 -12.40 -8.96 10.29
N THR A 49 -11.75 -8.79 9.16
CA THR A 49 -10.31 -9.01 8.98
C THR A 49 -9.73 -7.84 8.17
N THR A 50 -8.70 -7.18 8.70
CA THR A 50 -7.87 -6.21 7.97
C THR A 50 -6.74 -6.92 7.22
N CYS A 51 -5.98 -6.18 6.40
CA CYS A 51 -4.79 -6.74 5.75
C CYS A 51 -3.76 -7.21 6.80
N ALA A 52 -3.55 -6.41 7.85
CA ALA A 52 -2.61 -6.72 8.91
C ALA A 52 -3.04 -7.95 9.75
N ASP A 53 -4.35 -8.09 10.00
CA ASP A 53 -4.90 -9.26 10.69
C ASP A 53 -4.68 -10.54 9.87
N LEU A 54 -4.91 -10.45 8.54
CA LEU A 54 -4.77 -11.59 7.64
C LEU A 54 -3.32 -12.09 7.55
N LEU A 55 -2.35 -11.18 7.47
CA LEU A 55 -0.92 -11.51 7.28
C LEU A 55 -0.12 -11.55 8.58
N THR A 56 -0.78 -11.31 9.72
CA THR A 56 -0.21 -11.21 11.08
C THR A 56 0.96 -10.23 11.23
N HIS A 57 1.11 -9.32 10.27
CA HIS A 57 2.18 -8.32 10.18
C HIS A 57 1.64 -7.09 9.43
N PRO A 58 2.24 -5.90 9.63
CA PRO A 58 1.86 -4.72 8.86
C PRO A 58 1.96 -4.97 7.36
N CYS A 59 0.90 -4.67 6.62
CA CYS A 59 0.94 -4.69 5.17
C CYS A 59 1.73 -3.49 4.66
N ASP A 60 2.63 -3.73 3.71
CA ASP A 60 3.20 -2.64 2.93
C ASP A 60 2.11 -1.96 2.08
N TYR A 61 2.44 -0.78 1.54
CA TYR A 61 1.53 0.01 0.72
C TYR A 61 0.94 -0.79 -0.46
N THR A 62 1.74 -1.66 -1.09
CA THR A 62 1.32 -2.44 -2.25
C THR A 62 0.30 -3.50 -1.85
N LEU A 63 0.60 -4.27 -0.80
CA LEU A 63 -0.30 -5.29 -0.26
C LEU A 63 -1.60 -4.68 0.24
N GLN A 64 -1.54 -3.58 1.00
CA GLN A 64 -2.74 -2.89 1.47
C GLN A 64 -3.58 -2.40 0.28
N THR A 65 -2.96 -1.86 -0.77
CA THR A 65 -3.67 -1.43 -1.99
C THR A 65 -4.39 -2.59 -2.65
N GLN A 66 -3.73 -3.74 -2.83
CA GLN A 66 -4.35 -4.91 -3.43
C GLN A 66 -5.44 -5.51 -2.54
N TYR A 67 -5.23 -5.52 -1.22
CA TYR A 67 -6.22 -5.99 -0.26
C TYR A 67 -7.47 -5.12 -0.31
N ASN A 68 -7.34 -3.80 -0.26
CA ASN A 68 -8.47 -2.88 -0.38
C ASN A 68 -9.24 -3.09 -1.68
N GLN A 69 -8.54 -3.39 -2.77
CA GLN A 69 -9.16 -3.55 -4.08
C GLN A 69 -9.86 -4.91 -4.23
N TRP A 70 -9.29 -5.99 -3.69
CA TRP A 70 -9.68 -7.35 -4.03
C TRP A 70 -10.08 -8.22 -2.83
N GLY A 71 -9.91 -7.73 -1.60
CA GLY A 71 -10.11 -8.46 -0.36
C GLY A 71 -11.52 -9.03 -0.20
N ALA A 72 -12.54 -8.31 -0.66
CA ALA A 72 -13.93 -8.78 -0.66
C ALA A 72 -14.16 -10.09 -1.44
N ARG A 73 -13.31 -10.40 -2.44
CA ARG A 73 -13.42 -11.60 -3.28
C ARG A 73 -12.36 -12.66 -2.94
N LEU A 74 -11.48 -12.37 -1.99
CA LEU A 74 -10.29 -13.17 -1.71
C LEU A 74 -10.64 -14.54 -1.14
N GLU A 75 -11.53 -14.61 -0.15
CA GLU A 75 -11.96 -15.89 0.43
C GLU A 75 -12.63 -16.79 -0.60
N GLN A 76 -13.57 -16.26 -1.38
CA GLN A 76 -14.22 -17.02 -2.45
C GLN A 76 -13.20 -17.49 -3.49
N PHE A 77 -12.27 -16.63 -3.90
CA PHE A 77 -11.24 -17.00 -4.87
C PHE A 77 -10.35 -18.14 -4.36
N LEU A 78 -9.82 -18.04 -3.14
CA LEU A 78 -8.90 -19.02 -2.57
C LEU A 78 -9.58 -20.37 -2.29
N THR A 79 -10.86 -20.36 -1.93
CA THR A 79 -11.63 -21.58 -1.64
C THR A 79 -12.11 -22.31 -2.90
N THR A 80 -12.27 -21.61 -4.02
CA THR A 80 -12.82 -22.20 -5.27
C THR A 80 -11.78 -22.38 -6.37
N SER A 81 -10.63 -21.71 -6.29
CA SER A 81 -9.61 -21.77 -7.33
C SER A 81 -8.71 -22.98 -7.17
N PRO A 82 -8.40 -23.71 -8.26
CA PRO A 82 -7.40 -24.77 -8.24
C PRO A 82 -5.98 -24.16 -8.17
N LEU A 83 -5.52 -23.85 -6.96
CA LEU A 83 -4.17 -23.31 -6.70
C LEU A 83 -3.12 -24.42 -6.50
N GLY A 84 -3.57 -25.67 -6.45
CA GLY A 84 -2.72 -26.85 -6.32
C GLY A 84 -2.29 -27.15 -4.88
N PRO A 85 -1.62 -28.28 -4.65
CA PRO A 85 -1.30 -28.78 -3.30
C PRO A 85 -0.40 -27.86 -2.47
N TYR A 86 0.33 -26.97 -3.15
CA TYR A 86 1.18 -25.99 -2.46
C TYR A 86 0.35 -25.01 -1.63
N ALA A 87 -0.83 -24.61 -2.11
CA ALA A 87 -1.73 -23.73 -1.38
C ALA A 87 -2.20 -24.35 -0.05
N ASP A 88 -2.49 -25.65 -0.07
CA ASP A 88 -2.87 -26.40 1.13
C ASP A 88 -1.72 -26.46 2.14
N ARG A 89 -0.48 -26.58 1.65
CA ARG A 89 0.74 -26.65 2.48
C ARG A 89 1.04 -25.33 3.20
N ILE A 90 0.91 -24.20 2.51
CA ILE A 90 1.23 -22.86 3.07
C ILE A 90 0.04 -22.22 3.81
N GLY A 91 -1.17 -22.73 3.60
CA GLY A 91 -2.39 -22.24 4.24
C GLY A 91 -2.96 -20.96 3.63
N PHE A 92 -4.08 -20.51 4.19
CA PHE A 92 -4.91 -19.44 3.63
C PHE A 92 -4.17 -18.08 3.57
N ALA A 93 -3.54 -17.65 4.67
CA ALA A 93 -2.90 -16.34 4.75
C ALA A 93 -1.73 -16.18 3.76
N ALA A 94 -0.86 -17.19 3.66
CA ALA A 94 0.24 -17.19 2.70
C ALA A 94 -0.27 -17.26 1.25
N SER A 95 -1.30 -18.09 1.00
CA SER A 95 -1.95 -18.16 -0.31
C SER A 95 -2.58 -16.82 -0.71
N ALA A 96 -3.22 -16.14 0.23
CA ALA A 96 -3.78 -14.81 0.05
C ALA A 96 -2.68 -13.79 -0.31
N LYS A 97 -1.56 -13.80 0.41
CA LYS A 97 -0.41 -12.93 0.14
C LYS A 97 0.10 -13.13 -1.29
N LEU A 98 0.34 -14.38 -1.71
CA LEU A 98 0.81 -14.70 -3.06
C LEU A 98 -0.17 -14.23 -4.15
N SER A 99 -1.47 -14.41 -3.94
CA SER A 99 -2.49 -13.93 -4.88
C SER A 99 -2.53 -12.40 -4.96
N LEU A 100 -2.45 -11.68 -3.83
CA LEU A 100 -2.40 -10.22 -3.84
C LEU A 100 -1.12 -9.70 -4.52
N GLN A 101 0.03 -10.32 -4.26
CA GLN A 101 1.29 -10.00 -4.95
C GLN A 101 1.19 -10.24 -6.47
N ALA A 102 0.56 -11.35 -6.89
CA ALA A 102 0.29 -11.62 -8.29
C ALA A 102 -0.63 -10.54 -8.92
N CYS A 103 -1.62 -10.02 -8.19
CA CYS A 103 -2.44 -8.91 -8.65
C CYS A 103 -1.65 -7.61 -8.84
N ALA A 104 -0.79 -7.26 -7.89
CA ALA A 104 0.06 -6.08 -8.00
C ALA A 104 0.97 -6.15 -9.24
N LEU A 105 1.64 -7.29 -9.41
CA LEU A 105 2.62 -7.46 -10.48
C LEU A 105 1.94 -7.58 -11.85
N SER A 106 0.86 -8.36 -11.97
CA SER A 106 0.21 -8.58 -13.27
C SER A 106 -0.41 -7.33 -13.89
N ARG A 107 -0.73 -6.33 -13.08
CA ARG A 107 -1.24 -5.02 -13.55
C ARG A 107 -0.13 -3.99 -13.78
N THR A 108 1.11 -4.35 -13.53
CA THR A 108 2.28 -3.50 -13.78
C THR A 108 2.88 -3.84 -15.15
N VAL A 109 3.04 -2.83 -15.99
CA VAL A 109 3.59 -2.99 -17.35
C VAL A 109 4.99 -3.60 -17.29
N GLY A 110 5.23 -4.62 -18.13
CA GLY A 110 6.53 -5.29 -18.26
C GLY A 110 6.83 -6.32 -17.17
N LYS A 111 5.95 -6.52 -16.18
CA LYS A 111 6.11 -7.58 -15.18
C LYS A 111 5.59 -8.91 -15.71
N THR A 112 6.35 -9.96 -15.44
CA THR A 112 6.09 -11.32 -15.89
C THR A 112 5.98 -12.27 -14.70
N PHE A 113 5.80 -13.54 -15.01
CA PHE A 113 5.84 -14.61 -14.01
C PHE A 113 7.19 -14.69 -13.28
N LEU A 114 8.30 -14.32 -13.92
CA LEU A 114 9.62 -14.38 -13.28
C LEU A 114 9.75 -13.36 -12.14
N GLU A 115 9.24 -12.14 -12.32
CA GLU A 115 9.20 -11.15 -11.25
C GLU A 115 8.30 -11.59 -10.10
N PHE A 116 7.20 -12.31 -10.40
CA PHE A 116 6.36 -12.90 -9.37
C PHE A 116 7.10 -13.97 -8.57
N VAL A 117 7.84 -14.87 -9.23
CA VAL A 117 8.67 -15.88 -8.54
C VAL A 117 9.70 -15.19 -7.64
N ALA A 118 10.38 -14.17 -8.14
CA ALA A 118 11.39 -13.43 -7.36
C ALA A 118 10.80 -12.79 -6.10
N VAL A 119 9.60 -12.20 -6.19
CA VAL A 119 8.91 -11.62 -5.02
C VAL A 119 8.41 -12.71 -4.07
N ALA A 120 7.82 -13.78 -4.59
CA ALA A 120 7.29 -14.88 -3.79
C ALA A 120 8.38 -15.58 -2.96
N HIS A 121 9.59 -15.72 -3.51
CA HIS A 121 10.74 -16.35 -2.85
C HIS A 121 11.27 -15.60 -1.64
N VAL A 122 10.92 -14.32 -1.46
CA VAL A 122 11.29 -13.56 -0.25
C VAL A 122 10.68 -14.21 0.99
N ASP A 123 9.41 -14.63 0.90
CA ASP A 123 8.68 -15.24 2.02
C ASP A 123 8.57 -16.76 1.91
N ASN A 124 8.75 -17.32 0.70
CA ASN A 124 8.57 -18.74 0.40
C ASN A 124 9.77 -19.28 -0.40
N PRO A 125 10.98 -19.31 0.19
CA PRO A 125 12.22 -19.64 -0.52
C PRO A 125 12.27 -21.09 -1.04
N ASP A 126 11.46 -21.98 -0.49
CA ASP A 126 11.33 -23.38 -0.88
C ASP A 126 10.35 -23.61 -2.04
N ALA A 127 9.54 -22.60 -2.40
CA ALA A 127 8.53 -22.72 -3.44
C ALA A 127 9.17 -22.92 -4.82
N THR A 128 8.75 -23.94 -5.55
CA THR A 128 9.20 -24.11 -6.94
C THR A 128 8.36 -23.27 -7.90
N SER A 129 8.92 -22.89 -9.06
CA SER A 129 8.15 -22.15 -10.08
C SER A 129 6.85 -22.87 -10.49
N PRO A 130 6.80 -24.21 -10.67
CA PRO A 130 5.55 -24.91 -10.93
C PRO A 130 4.50 -24.78 -9.81
N GLU A 131 4.92 -24.72 -8.55
CA GLU A 131 4.01 -24.51 -7.40
C GLU A 131 3.48 -23.08 -7.35
N LEU A 132 4.26 -22.10 -7.80
CA LEU A 132 3.88 -20.68 -7.84
C LEU A 132 3.02 -20.33 -9.07
N PHE A 133 3.16 -21.06 -10.17
CA PHE A 133 2.47 -20.75 -11.42
C PHE A 133 0.93 -20.68 -11.31
N PRO A 134 0.23 -21.58 -10.58
CA PRO A 134 -1.21 -21.48 -10.36
C PRO A 134 -1.63 -20.15 -9.72
N PHE A 135 -0.87 -19.64 -8.74
CA PHE A 135 -1.14 -18.34 -8.12
C PHE A 135 -1.08 -17.22 -9.14
N TRP A 136 -0.01 -17.16 -9.93
CA TRP A 136 0.12 -16.17 -10.99
C TRP A 136 -1.02 -16.25 -12.01
N ASN A 137 -1.30 -17.45 -12.51
CA ASN A 137 -2.23 -17.64 -13.62
C ASN A 137 -3.70 -17.45 -13.20
N ARG A 138 -4.13 -18.09 -12.11
CA ARG A 138 -5.55 -18.07 -11.66
C ARG A 138 -5.95 -16.69 -11.14
N THR A 139 -5.05 -16.04 -10.41
CA THR A 139 -5.29 -14.70 -9.88
C THR A 139 -5.57 -13.72 -11.03
N ARG A 140 -4.77 -13.75 -12.10
CA ARG A 140 -4.96 -12.93 -13.30
C ARG A 140 -6.21 -13.26 -14.10
N GLN A 141 -6.72 -14.48 -14.00
CA GLN A 141 -7.93 -14.88 -14.73
C GLN A 141 -9.20 -14.52 -13.97
N SER A 142 -9.18 -14.62 -12.64
CA SER A 142 -10.43 -14.63 -11.84
C SER A 142 -10.46 -13.55 -10.75
N LEU A 143 -9.35 -13.34 -10.04
CA LEU A 143 -9.32 -12.36 -8.95
C LEU A 143 -9.12 -10.93 -9.50
N CYS A 144 -8.10 -10.71 -10.32
CA CYS A 144 -7.76 -9.40 -10.87
C CYS A 144 -7.49 -9.47 -12.38
N PRO A 145 -8.53 -9.73 -13.18
CA PRO A 145 -8.42 -9.70 -14.62
C PRO A 145 -7.97 -8.33 -15.13
N SER A 146 -7.01 -8.33 -16.06
CA SER A 146 -6.71 -7.17 -16.89
C SER A 146 -7.91 -6.95 -17.82
N VAL A 147 -8.51 -5.76 -17.72
CA VAL A 147 -9.60 -5.31 -18.61
C VAL A 147 -9.10 -5.19 -20.05
#